data_AF-A0A507QRH6-F1
#
_entry.id   AF-A0A507QRH6-F1
#
_cell.length_a   1.000
_cell.length_b   1.000
_cell.length_c   1.000
_cell.angle_alpha   90.00
_cell.angle_beta   90.00
_cell.angle_gamma   90.00
#
_symmetry.space_group_name_H-M   'P 1'
#
loop_
_entity.id
_entity.type
_entity.pdbx_description
1 polymer ?
#
loop_
_entity_poly.entity_id
_entity_poly.type
_entity_poly.pdbx_seq_one_letter_code
_entity_poly.pdbx_strand_id
1 'polypeptide(L)'
;MVSVEGYTFDRQKLTVPLHLQHMIPVDTHGAMQRIRTTAMVALHHLKLIEKLHRKRHQAMCPRSLIEHYNLHVESVERLFNWKSSPKSHDSSLTPVSKISRDVLHFHINQHAYDAYARSYTATLEMYISGPYKEWLDAKRNFEKRMANAGLSEKDYHEWQKWWTTVFLAEMAKWENQLPKLALPSWEEAIDEIHQVFLERVEPGTFPEFYISSDVQVHGV
;
A
#
# COMPACT_ATOMS: atom_id res chain seq x y z
N MET A 1 6.48 12.78 -11.35
CA MET A 1 6.77 11.38 -10.99
C MET A 1 6.43 11.22 -9.51
N VAL A 2 5.46 10.38 -9.14
CA VAL A 2 5.06 10.21 -7.73
C VAL A 2 5.41 8.78 -7.33
N SER A 3 6.62 8.60 -6.82
CA SER A 3 7.08 7.33 -6.26
C SER A 3 6.52 7.17 -4.85
N VAL A 4 5.71 6.14 -4.67
CA VAL A 4 5.39 5.54 -3.36
C VAL A 4 5.89 4.11 -3.50
N GLU A 5 6.67 3.65 -2.53
CA GLU A 5 7.42 2.38 -2.58
C GLU A 5 6.62 1.23 -3.22
N GLY A 6 7.19 0.65 -4.30
CA GLY A 6 6.72 -0.60 -4.90
C GLY A 6 6.51 -0.56 -6.42
N TYR A 7 6.08 0.56 -7.00
CA TYR A 7 5.87 0.66 -8.45
C TYR A 7 5.87 2.11 -8.97
N THR A 8 6.41 2.30 -10.17
CA THR A 8 6.34 3.58 -10.90
C THR A 8 5.16 3.56 -11.86
N PHE A 9 4.20 4.46 -11.61
CA PHE A 9 3.03 4.66 -12.44
C PHE A 9 3.24 5.78 -13.47
N ASP A 10 3.12 5.44 -14.75
CA ASP A 10 3.24 6.38 -15.84
C ASP A 10 1.86 6.79 -16.38
N ARG A 11 1.48 8.04 -16.06
CA ARG A 11 0.22 8.64 -16.54
C ARG A 11 0.17 8.82 -18.04
N GLN A 12 1.31 8.92 -18.73
CA GLN A 12 1.33 9.13 -20.18
C GLN A 12 0.83 7.88 -20.91
N LYS A 13 1.07 6.69 -20.36
CA LYS A 13 0.58 5.41 -20.90
C LYS A 13 -0.92 5.20 -20.80
N LEU A 14 -1.63 6.04 -20.05
CA LEU A 14 -3.09 6.11 -20.06
C LEU A 14 -3.65 6.85 -21.28
N THR A 15 -2.80 7.56 -22.02
CA THR A 15 -3.22 8.35 -23.17
C THR A 15 -3.25 7.45 -24.40
N VAL A 16 -4.37 7.49 -25.12
CA VAL A 16 -4.49 6.79 -26.40
C VAL A 16 -3.47 7.39 -27.38
N PRO A 17 -2.58 6.59 -27.99
CA PRO A 17 -1.69 7.02 -29.05
C PRO A 17 -2.46 7.71 -30.19
N LEU A 18 -1.90 8.76 -30.78
CA LEU A 18 -2.56 9.54 -31.83
C LEU A 18 -3.05 8.68 -33.02
N HIS A 19 -2.27 7.66 -33.41
CA HIS A 19 -2.67 6.75 -34.48
C HIS A 19 -3.91 5.93 -34.12
N LEU A 20 -4.08 5.54 -32.84
CA LEU A 20 -5.26 4.82 -32.36
C LEU A 20 -6.46 5.75 -32.11
N GLN A 21 -6.24 7.04 -31.85
CA GLN A 21 -7.34 7.98 -31.60
C GLN A 21 -8.30 8.10 -32.78
N HIS A 22 -7.78 7.99 -34.01
CA HIS A 22 -8.59 8.05 -35.23
C HIS A 22 -9.36 6.75 -35.50
N MET A 23 -8.96 5.66 -34.82
CA MET A 23 -9.56 4.32 -34.96
C MET A 23 -10.64 4.07 -33.91
N ILE A 24 -10.59 4.77 -32.78
CA ILE A 24 -11.59 4.69 -31.71
C ILE A 24 -12.86 5.43 -32.16
N PRO A 25 -14.04 4.77 -32.21
CA PRO A 25 -15.27 5.46 -32.63
C PRO A 25 -15.64 6.56 -31.64
N VAL A 26 -16.20 7.65 -32.16
CA VAL A 26 -16.63 8.84 -31.38
C VAL A 26 -17.46 8.46 -30.15
N ASP A 27 -18.39 7.51 -30.31
CA ASP A 27 -19.28 7.00 -29.27
C ASP A 27 -18.57 6.27 -28.11
N THR A 28 -17.29 5.98 -28.25
CA THR A 28 -16.45 5.30 -27.24
C THR A 28 -15.49 6.24 -26.51
N HIS A 29 -15.32 7.50 -26.96
CA HIS A 29 -14.46 8.48 -26.28
C HIS A 29 -14.92 8.76 -24.85
N GLY A 30 -16.22 8.87 -24.61
CA GLY A 30 -16.77 9.04 -23.26
C GLY A 30 -16.43 7.86 -22.35
N ALA A 31 -16.47 6.63 -22.88
CA ALA A 31 -16.10 5.44 -22.14
C ALA A 31 -14.58 5.38 -21.85
N MET A 32 -13.75 5.80 -22.81
CA MET A 32 -12.30 5.92 -22.60
C MET A 32 -11.97 6.94 -21.50
N GLN A 33 -12.62 8.11 -21.52
CA GLN A 33 -12.41 9.12 -20.49
C GLN A 33 -12.88 8.64 -19.11
N ARG A 34 -14.00 7.91 -19.06
CA ARG A 34 -14.51 7.31 -17.83
C ARG A 34 -13.51 6.33 -17.24
N ILE A 35 -12.94 5.44 -18.05
CA ILE A 35 -11.89 4.49 -17.65
C ILE A 35 -10.67 5.18 -17.05
N ARG A 36 -10.17 6.22 -17.71
CA ARG A 36 -9.03 6.98 -17.19
C ARG A 36 -9.35 7.59 -15.83
N THR A 37 -10.56 8.15 -15.70
CA THR A 37 -11.00 8.81 -14.47
C THR A 37 -11.15 7.81 -13.33
N THR A 38 -11.86 6.70 -13.54
CA THR A 38 -12.08 5.67 -12.51
C THR A 38 -10.77 4.97 -12.12
N ALA A 39 -9.87 4.72 -13.07
CA ALA A 39 -8.52 4.20 -12.78
C ALA A 39 -7.72 5.15 -11.87
N MET A 40 -7.75 6.45 -12.16
CA MET A 40 -7.02 7.44 -11.35
C MET A 40 -7.60 7.57 -9.94
N VAL A 41 -8.93 7.53 -9.80
CA VAL A 41 -9.61 7.55 -8.50
C VAL A 41 -9.27 6.29 -7.70
N ALA A 42 -9.35 5.11 -8.31
CA ALA A 42 -8.98 3.85 -7.68
C ALA A 42 -7.51 3.87 -7.22
N LEU A 43 -6.59 4.27 -8.09
CA LEU A 43 -5.17 4.40 -7.73
C LEU A 43 -4.94 5.41 -6.59
N HIS A 44 -5.67 6.53 -6.57
CA HIS A 44 -5.56 7.50 -5.48
C HIS A 44 -5.96 6.88 -4.14
N HIS A 45 -7.10 6.18 -4.10
CA HIS A 45 -7.59 5.54 -2.88
C HIS A 45 -6.69 4.39 -2.44
N LEU A 46 -6.17 3.59 -3.37
CA LEU A 46 -5.20 2.55 -3.08
C LEU A 46 -3.97 3.12 -2.36
N LYS A 47 -3.43 4.25 -2.84
CA LYS A 47 -2.28 4.92 -2.19
C LYS A 47 -2.59 5.40 -0.77
N LEU A 48 -3.83 5.79 -0.49
CA LEU A 48 -4.25 6.14 0.87
C LEU A 48 -4.28 4.90 1.76
N ILE A 49 -4.79 3.77 1.26
CA ILE A 49 -4.81 2.50 1.99
C ILE A 49 -3.40 1.97 2.22
N GLU A 50 -2.52 2.01 1.22
CA GLU A 50 -1.10 1.68 1.37
C GLU A 50 -0.44 2.51 2.47
N LYS A 51 -0.77 3.80 2.56
CA LYS A 51 -0.27 4.69 3.62
C LYS A 51 -0.79 4.29 5.00
N LEU A 52 -2.05 3.86 5.10
CA LEU A 52 -2.59 3.33 6.34
C LEU A 52 -1.89 2.01 6.71
N HIS A 53 -1.78 1.07 5.76
CA HIS A 53 -1.13 -0.22 5.95
C HIS A 53 0.30 -0.11 6.50
N ARG A 54 1.09 0.87 6.02
CA ARG A 54 2.43 1.15 6.55
C ARG A 54 2.46 1.62 8.01
N LYS A 55 1.35 2.12 8.54
CA LYS A 55 1.21 2.57 9.93
C LYS A 55 0.69 1.49 10.87
N ARG A 56 0.52 0.25 10.40
CA ARG A 56 -0.04 -0.85 11.21
C ARG A 56 0.71 -1.05 12.53
N HIS A 57 2.05 -1.01 12.51
CA HIS A 57 2.86 -1.16 13.72
C HIS A 57 2.70 0.05 14.64
N GLN A 58 2.66 1.27 14.09
CA GLN A 58 2.38 2.48 14.88
C GLN A 58 1.00 2.44 15.55
N ALA A 59 0.03 1.73 14.96
CA ALA A 59 -1.32 1.60 15.47
C ALA A 59 -1.44 0.56 16.61
N MET A 60 -0.35 -0.15 16.95
CA MET A 60 -0.31 -1.05 18.09
C MET A 60 -0.25 -0.29 19.43
N CYS A 61 -0.11 1.04 19.43
CA CYS A 61 -0.16 1.87 20.63
C CYS A 61 -1.42 2.77 20.61
N PRO A 62 -2.20 2.82 21.70
CA PRO A 62 -3.37 3.69 21.77
C PRO A 62 -2.98 5.17 21.80
N ARG A 63 -3.66 5.99 21.01
CA ARG A 63 -3.43 7.45 20.95
C ARG A 63 -3.91 8.23 22.19
N SER A 64 -4.65 7.59 23.09
CA SER A 64 -5.12 8.20 24.33
C SER A 64 -3.97 8.53 25.29
N LEU A 65 -2.85 7.81 25.19
CA LEU A 65 -1.63 8.04 25.98
C LEU A 65 -0.55 8.66 25.09
N ILE A 66 -0.61 9.98 24.91
CA ILE A 66 0.14 10.66 23.85
C ILE A 66 1.67 10.53 24.00
N GLU A 67 2.17 10.52 25.24
CA GLU A 67 3.60 10.34 25.52
C GLU A 67 4.09 8.95 25.10
N HIS A 68 3.36 7.90 25.50
CA HIS A 68 3.63 6.53 25.09
C HIS A 68 3.51 6.34 23.58
N TYR A 69 2.50 6.97 22.96
CA TYR A 69 2.28 6.90 21.52
C TYR A 69 3.45 7.50 20.74
N ASN A 70 3.93 8.68 21.14
CA ASN A 70 5.04 9.35 20.47
C ASN A 70 6.34 8.53 20.56
N LEU A 71 6.66 8.02 21.76
CA LEU A 71 7.82 7.17 21.99
C LEU A 71 7.75 5.86 21.18
N HIS A 72 6.57 5.25 21.12
CA HIS A 72 6.34 4.05 20.33
C HIS A 72 6.49 4.30 18.83
N VAL A 73 5.89 5.37 18.30
CA VAL A 73 6.00 5.75 16.89
C VAL A 73 7.45 6.01 16.51
N GLU A 74 8.19 6.76 17.31
CA GLU A 74 9.62 7.02 17.08
C GLU A 74 10.43 5.71 17.07
N SER A 75 10.12 4.79 17.98
CA SER A 75 10.78 3.48 18.06
C SER A 75 10.49 2.61 16.85
N VAL A 76 9.24 2.56 16.38
CA VAL A 76 8.83 1.88 15.15
C VAL A 76 9.54 2.50 13.94
N GLU A 77 9.52 3.82 13.81
CA GLU A 77 10.18 4.51 12.69
C GLU A 77 11.69 4.27 12.69
N ARG A 78 12.34 4.35 13.85
CA ARG A 78 13.77 4.06 14.01
C ARG A 78 14.09 2.62 13.64
N LEU A 79 13.29 1.66 14.11
CA LEU A 79 13.48 0.24 13.84
C LEU A 79 13.35 -0.09 12.34
N PHE A 80 12.27 0.35 11.69
CA PHE A 80 11.99 0.01 10.29
C PHE A 80 12.79 0.84 9.28
N ASN A 81 13.14 2.09 9.59
CA ASN A 81 13.94 2.94 8.71
C ASN A 81 15.45 2.88 9.00
N TRP A 82 15.91 2.02 9.92
CA TRP A 82 17.33 1.86 10.21
C TRP A 82 18.09 1.45 8.95
N LYS A 83 18.77 2.42 8.36
CA LYS A 83 19.72 2.19 7.28
C LYS A 83 21.05 1.92 7.95
N SER A 84 21.40 0.64 8.02
CA SER A 84 22.78 0.22 8.15
C SER A 84 23.58 0.90 7.03
N SER A 85 24.35 1.94 7.36
CA SER A 85 25.17 2.61 6.37
C SER A 85 26.64 2.37 6.71
N PRO A 86 27.39 1.73 5.81
CA PRO A 86 28.72 2.20 5.50
C PRO A 86 28.54 3.31 4.44
N LYS A 87 28.63 4.58 4.83
CA LYS A 87 28.76 5.65 3.83
C LYS A 87 30.17 5.56 3.26
N SER A 88 30.24 5.12 2.01
CA SER A 88 31.28 5.42 1.01
C SER A 88 32.75 5.30 1.42
N HIS A 89 33.45 4.38 0.75
CA HIS A 89 34.92 4.30 0.59
C HIS A 89 35.79 3.87 1.76
N ASP A 90 35.26 3.75 2.97
CA ASP A 90 36.03 3.11 4.04
C ASP A 90 35.90 1.59 3.99
N SER A 91 37.00 0.94 3.63
CA SER A 91 37.30 -0.47 3.87
C SER A 91 37.39 -0.75 5.38
N SER A 92 36.40 -0.34 6.18
CA SER A 92 36.36 -0.70 7.59
C SER A 92 35.65 -2.04 7.74
N LEU A 93 36.42 -3.03 8.18
CA LEU A 93 35.98 -4.34 8.68
C LEU A 93 35.09 -4.23 9.95
N THR A 94 34.48 -3.07 10.19
CA THR A 94 33.65 -2.82 11.37
C THR A 94 32.24 -3.33 11.13
N PRO A 95 31.73 -4.21 12.01
CA PRO A 95 30.34 -4.65 11.92
C PRO A 95 29.41 -3.43 11.97
N VAL A 96 28.33 -3.52 11.19
CA VAL A 96 27.21 -2.57 11.20
C VAL A 96 26.83 -2.25 12.64
N SER A 97 26.83 -0.96 13.01
CA SER A 97 26.34 -0.55 14.32
C SER A 97 24.87 -0.94 14.44
N LYS A 98 24.57 -1.83 15.38
CA LYS A 98 23.20 -2.15 15.78
C LYS A 98 22.60 -0.98 16.56
N ILE A 99 21.27 -0.92 16.61
CA ILE A 99 20.55 0.07 17.42
C ILE A 99 20.73 -0.32 18.89
N SER A 100 21.09 0.65 19.74
CA SER A 100 21.09 0.44 21.20
C SER A 100 19.67 0.19 21.70
N ARG A 101 19.49 -0.74 22.63
CA ARG A 101 18.14 -1.05 23.15
C ARG A 101 17.53 0.12 23.94
N ASP A 102 18.36 0.92 24.61
CA ASP A 102 17.92 1.96 25.53
C ASP A 102 17.18 3.12 24.84
N VAL A 103 17.27 3.21 23.51
CA VAL A 103 16.62 4.23 22.69
C VAL A 103 15.32 3.75 22.04
N LEU A 104 14.88 2.54 22.35
CA LEU A 104 13.66 1.92 21.83
C LEU A 104 12.65 1.71 22.97
N HIS A 105 11.48 2.32 22.81
CA HIS A 105 10.39 2.36 23.78
C HIS A 105 9.10 1.88 23.11
N PHE A 106 8.88 0.57 23.10
CA PHE A 106 7.68 -0.02 22.51
C PHE A 106 6.54 -0.10 23.54
N HIS A 107 5.41 0.55 23.23
CA HIS A 107 4.16 0.46 24.00
C HIS A 107 3.10 -0.26 23.17
N ILE A 108 3.10 -1.59 23.21
CA ILE A 108 2.28 -2.45 22.36
C ILE A 108 1.01 -2.89 23.09
N ASN A 109 -0.14 -2.80 22.42
CA ASN A 109 -1.46 -3.10 22.94
C ASN A 109 -2.33 -3.76 21.85
N GLN A 110 -2.79 -4.99 22.13
CA GLN A 110 -3.59 -5.77 21.19
C GLN A 110 -4.94 -5.12 20.88
N HIS A 111 -5.63 -4.59 21.89
CA HIS A 111 -6.92 -3.92 21.68
C HIS A 111 -6.82 -2.70 20.77
N ALA A 112 -5.72 -1.95 20.84
CA ALA A 112 -5.43 -0.84 19.93
C ALA A 112 -5.25 -1.34 18.49
N TYR A 113 -4.49 -2.43 18.30
CA TYR A 113 -4.32 -3.05 17.00
C TYR A 113 -5.64 -3.61 16.44
N ASP A 114 -6.44 -4.30 17.24
CA ASP A 114 -7.73 -4.86 16.83
C ASP A 114 -8.72 -3.74 16.42
N ALA A 115 -8.74 -2.64 17.17
CA ALA A 115 -9.56 -1.48 16.83
C ALA A 115 -9.11 -0.85 15.50
N TYR A 116 -7.80 -0.72 15.29
CA TYR A 116 -7.23 -0.29 14.03
C TYR A 116 -7.58 -1.26 12.89
N ALA A 117 -7.45 -2.57 13.11
CA ALA A 117 -7.71 -3.61 12.13
C ALA A 117 -9.16 -3.58 11.66
N ARG A 118 -10.14 -3.44 12.57
CA ARG A 118 -11.55 -3.26 12.21
C ARG A 118 -11.77 -2.04 11.32
N SER A 119 -11.21 -0.89 11.69
CA SER A 119 -11.33 0.34 10.90
C SER A 119 -10.65 0.23 9.53
N TYR A 120 -9.50 -0.43 9.49
CA TYR A 120 -8.74 -0.65 8.26
C TYR A 120 -9.49 -1.59 7.31
N THR A 121 -10.00 -2.71 7.81
CA THR A 121 -10.80 -3.67 7.03
C THR A 121 -12.03 -3.00 6.44
N ALA A 122 -12.78 -2.22 7.23
CA ALA A 122 -13.92 -1.45 6.71
C ALA A 122 -13.50 -0.48 5.60
N THR A 123 -12.35 0.19 5.75
CA THR A 123 -11.81 1.10 4.72
C THR A 123 -11.44 0.35 3.43
N LEU A 124 -10.82 -0.83 3.56
CA LEU A 124 -10.45 -1.68 2.44
C LEU A 124 -11.70 -2.22 1.71
N GLU A 125 -12.72 -2.65 2.44
CA GLU A 125 -14.01 -3.10 1.89
C GLU A 125 -14.73 -1.98 1.14
N MET A 126 -14.75 -0.75 1.69
CA MET A 126 -15.30 0.43 1.01
C MET A 126 -14.55 0.73 -0.30
N TYR A 127 -13.23 0.56 -0.33
CA TYR A 127 -12.45 0.72 -1.54
C TYR A 127 -12.77 -0.35 -2.59
N ILE A 128 -12.83 -1.62 -2.17
CA ILE A 128 -13.14 -2.76 -3.05
C ILE A 128 -14.53 -2.61 -3.66
N SER A 129 -15.53 -2.27 -2.83
CA SER A 129 -16.93 -2.16 -3.25
C SER A 129 -17.27 -0.86 -3.99
N GLY A 130 -16.46 0.18 -3.84
CA GLY A 130 -16.63 1.48 -4.50
C GLY A 130 -15.61 1.70 -5.62
N PRO A 131 -14.56 2.52 -5.41
CA PRO A 131 -13.60 2.93 -6.44
C PRO A 131 -13.05 1.80 -7.32
N TYR A 132 -12.67 0.66 -6.71
CA TYR A 132 -12.11 -0.46 -7.46
C TYR A 132 -13.16 -1.16 -8.33
N LYS A 133 -14.38 -1.35 -7.79
CA LYS A 133 -15.50 -1.88 -8.56
C LYS A 133 -15.90 -0.96 -9.72
N GLU A 134 -15.95 0.36 -9.50
CA GLU A 134 -16.24 1.33 -10.56
C GLU A 134 -15.19 1.29 -11.67
N TRP A 135 -13.92 1.09 -11.31
CA TRP A 135 -12.84 0.84 -12.26
C TRP A 135 -13.11 -0.41 -13.10
N LEU A 136 -13.39 -1.55 -12.47
CA LEU A 136 -13.68 -2.81 -13.16
C LEU A 136 -14.92 -2.72 -14.07
N ASP A 137 -15.97 -2.06 -13.61
CA ASP A 137 -17.20 -1.85 -14.38
C ASP A 137 -16.96 -0.94 -15.59
N ALA A 138 -16.17 0.13 -15.43
CA ALA A 138 -15.77 0.99 -16.54
C ALA A 138 -14.92 0.23 -17.57
N LYS A 139 -13.94 -0.54 -17.10
CA LYS A 139 -13.09 -1.43 -17.92
C LYS A 139 -13.95 -2.36 -18.79
N ARG A 140 -14.83 -3.14 -18.16
CA ARG A 140 -15.73 -4.07 -18.84
C ARG A 140 -16.65 -3.36 -19.85
N ASN A 141 -17.16 -2.18 -19.49
CA ASN A 141 -18.04 -1.42 -20.39
C ASN A 141 -17.32 -0.97 -21.66
N PHE A 142 -16.09 -0.47 -21.54
CA PHE A 142 -15.30 -0.05 -22.69
C PHE A 142 -14.88 -1.21 -23.57
N GLU A 143 -14.42 -2.31 -22.98
CA GLU A 143 -14.06 -3.52 -23.74
C GLU A 143 -15.26 -4.03 -24.55
N LYS A 144 -16.46 -4.03 -23.95
CA LYS A 144 -17.71 -4.36 -24.66
C LYS A 144 -18.01 -3.38 -25.80
N ARG A 145 -17.79 -2.08 -25.60
CA ARG A 145 -18.01 -1.07 -26.65
C ARG A 145 -17.02 -1.22 -27.80
N MET A 146 -15.75 -1.48 -27.50
CA MET A 146 -14.71 -1.70 -28.50
C MET A 146 -14.94 -2.99 -29.30
N ALA A 147 -15.45 -4.04 -28.67
CA ALA A 147 -15.84 -5.27 -29.36
C ALA A 147 -17.02 -5.06 -30.33
N ASN A 148 -17.93 -4.13 -30.02
CA ASN A 148 -19.13 -3.84 -30.83
C ASN A 148 -18.98 -2.62 -31.75
N ALA A 149 -17.78 -2.05 -31.83
CA ALA A 149 -17.51 -0.79 -32.54
C ALA A 149 -17.50 -0.91 -34.06
N GLY A 150 -17.62 -2.13 -34.62
CA GLY A 150 -17.54 -2.36 -36.07
C GLY A 150 -16.17 -2.07 -36.67
N LEU A 151 -15.10 -2.21 -35.87
CA LEU A 151 -13.72 -2.03 -36.33
C LEU A 151 -13.32 -3.10 -37.33
N SER A 152 -12.43 -2.75 -38.26
CA SER A 152 -11.77 -3.76 -39.08
C SER A 152 -10.95 -4.70 -38.20
N GLU A 153 -10.72 -5.94 -38.64
CA GLU A 153 -9.92 -6.91 -37.90
C GLU A 153 -8.52 -6.39 -37.56
N LYS A 154 -7.90 -5.69 -38.53
CA LYS A 154 -6.60 -5.06 -38.35
C LYS A 154 -6.63 -3.99 -37.26
N ASP A 155 -7.62 -3.10 -37.31
CA ASP A 155 -7.75 -1.98 -36.37
C ASP A 155 -8.03 -2.47 -34.95
N TYR A 156 -8.89 -3.49 -34.83
CA TYR A 156 -9.17 -4.13 -33.56
C TYR A 156 -7.92 -4.80 -32.98
N HIS A 157 -7.12 -5.48 -33.80
CA HIS A 157 -5.87 -6.10 -33.35
C HIS A 157 -4.85 -5.07 -32.85
N GLU A 158 -4.67 -3.96 -33.58
CA GLU A 158 -3.77 -2.86 -33.17
C GLU A 158 -4.23 -2.23 -31.85
N TRP A 159 -5.53 -1.95 -31.70
CA TRP A 159 -6.10 -1.48 -30.44
C TRP A 159 -5.88 -2.48 -29.31
N GLN A 160 -6.19 -3.76 -29.52
CA GLN A 160 -6.08 -4.81 -28.50
C GLN A 160 -4.64 -4.97 -28.03
N LYS A 161 -3.67 -4.87 -28.95
CA LYS A 161 -2.25 -4.90 -28.62
C LYS A 161 -1.88 -3.74 -27.69
N TRP A 162 -2.26 -2.51 -28.02
CA TRP A 162 -2.00 -1.38 -27.13
C TRP A 162 -2.72 -1.51 -25.78
N TRP A 163 -3.99 -1.90 -25.81
CA TRP A 163 -4.82 -2.08 -24.62
C TRP A 163 -4.18 -3.04 -23.63
N THR A 164 -3.74 -4.21 -24.10
CA THR A 164 -3.16 -5.26 -23.27
C THR A 164 -1.72 -4.95 -22.85
N THR A 165 -0.86 -4.55 -23.79
CA THR A 165 0.59 -4.42 -23.55
C THR A 165 1.02 -3.10 -22.93
N VAL A 166 0.22 -2.05 -23.07
CA VAL A 166 0.53 -0.71 -22.56
C VAL A 166 -0.41 -0.31 -21.45
N PHE A 167 -1.71 -0.21 -21.75
CA PHE A 167 -2.68 0.33 -20.80
C PHE A 167 -2.88 -0.61 -19.61
N LEU A 168 -3.29 -1.85 -19.84
CA LEU A 168 -3.54 -2.84 -18.78
C LEU A 168 -2.26 -3.27 -18.08
N ALA A 169 -1.13 -3.35 -18.78
CA ALA A 169 0.17 -3.60 -18.16
C ALA A 169 0.52 -2.51 -17.13
N GLU A 170 0.18 -1.24 -17.40
CA GLU A 170 0.36 -0.16 -16.43
C GLU A 170 -0.62 -0.26 -15.26
N MET A 171 -1.85 -0.75 -15.48
CA MET A 171 -2.83 -0.94 -14.41
C MET A 171 -2.46 -2.08 -13.48
N ALA A 172 -1.97 -3.20 -14.06
CA ALA A 172 -1.54 -4.38 -13.32
C ALA A 172 -0.49 -4.06 -12.25
N LYS A 173 0.38 -3.06 -12.48
CA LYS A 173 1.40 -2.65 -11.49
C LYS A 173 0.82 -2.29 -10.12
N TRP A 174 -0.31 -1.59 -10.10
CA TRP A 174 -0.96 -1.18 -8.88
C TRP A 174 -2.03 -2.19 -8.45
N GLU A 175 -2.75 -2.82 -9.38
CA GLU A 175 -3.73 -3.87 -9.06
C GLU A 175 -3.06 -5.05 -8.33
N ASN A 176 -1.82 -5.41 -8.70
CA ASN A 176 -1.05 -6.46 -8.05
C ASN A 176 -0.63 -6.13 -6.60
N GLN A 177 -0.80 -4.89 -6.14
CA GLN A 177 -0.57 -4.55 -4.73
C GLN A 177 -1.77 -4.85 -3.86
N LEU A 178 -2.98 -4.98 -4.43
CA LEU A 178 -4.20 -5.15 -3.65
C LEU A 178 -4.17 -6.37 -2.72
N PRO A 179 -3.67 -7.56 -3.12
CA PRO A 179 -3.57 -8.70 -2.22
C PRO A 179 -2.61 -8.46 -1.03
N LYS A 180 -1.61 -7.59 -1.20
CA LYS A 180 -0.61 -7.25 -0.18
C LYS A 180 -1.13 -6.25 0.86
N LEU A 181 -2.35 -5.75 0.67
CA LEU A 181 -3.01 -4.85 1.61
C LEU A 181 -3.85 -5.61 2.64
N ALA A 182 -3.89 -6.95 2.57
CA ALA A 182 -4.39 -7.76 3.66
C ALA A 182 -3.58 -7.46 4.93
N LEU A 183 -4.27 -7.10 6.00
CA LEU A 183 -3.61 -6.79 7.26
C LEU A 183 -3.12 -8.11 7.91
N PRO A 184 -1.89 -8.15 8.43
CA PRO A 184 -1.43 -9.31 9.19
C PRO A 184 -2.27 -9.54 10.45
N SER A 185 -2.29 -10.77 10.95
CA SER A 185 -2.81 -11.08 12.28
C SER A 185 -2.01 -10.34 13.35
N TRP A 186 -2.53 -10.34 14.58
CA TRP A 186 -1.80 -9.79 15.72
C TRP A 186 -0.43 -10.46 15.90
N GLU A 187 -0.41 -11.80 15.86
CA GLU A 187 0.78 -12.63 16.01
C GLU A 187 1.77 -12.35 14.89
N GLU A 188 1.31 -12.29 13.64
CA GLU A 188 2.16 -11.95 12.49
C GLU A 188 2.77 -10.54 12.61
N ALA A 189 1.98 -9.56 13.07
CA ALA A 189 2.47 -8.19 13.26
C ALA A 189 3.53 -8.10 14.39
N ILE A 190 3.37 -8.88 15.46
CA ILE A 190 4.36 -9.00 16.54
C ILE A 190 5.63 -9.69 16.03
N ASP A 191 5.49 -10.79 15.29
CA ASP A 191 6.60 -11.54 14.73
C ASP A 191 7.42 -10.67 13.77
N GLU A 192 6.77 -9.84 12.94
CA GLU A 192 7.44 -8.87 12.09
C GLU A 192 8.32 -7.89 12.90
N ILE A 193 7.79 -7.32 13.99
CA ILE A 193 8.57 -6.43 14.86
C ILE A 193 9.73 -7.18 15.50
N HIS A 194 9.48 -8.40 15.99
CA HIS A 194 10.48 -9.22 16.66
C HIS A 194 11.62 -9.61 15.72
N GLN A 195 11.31 -10.03 14.49
CA GLN A 195 12.31 -10.36 13.47
C GLN A 195 13.20 -9.14 13.16
N VAL A 196 12.60 -7.99 12.88
CA VAL A 196 13.35 -6.76 12.57
C VAL A 196 14.18 -6.31 13.77
N PHE A 197 13.67 -6.49 15.00
CA PHE A 197 14.42 -6.20 16.22
C PHE A 197 15.66 -7.09 16.37
N LEU A 198 15.52 -8.41 16.23
CA LEU A 198 16.65 -9.36 16.35
C LEU A 198 17.76 -9.05 15.34
N GLU A 199 17.37 -8.69 14.12
CA GLU A 199 18.30 -8.32 13.06
C GLU A 199 19.06 -7.02 13.38
N ARG A 200 18.36 -5.99 13.86
CA ARG A 200 18.87 -4.61 13.86
C ARG A 200 19.29 -4.06 15.23
N VAL A 201 18.88 -4.70 16.31
CA VAL A 201 19.12 -4.23 17.69
C VAL A 201 20.20 -5.08 18.35
N GLU A 202 20.92 -4.48 19.29
CA GLU A 202 21.95 -5.13 20.09
C GLU A 202 21.44 -6.42 20.79
N PRO A 203 22.27 -7.49 20.84
CA PRO A 203 21.87 -8.76 21.42
C PRO A 203 21.34 -8.66 22.86
N GLY A 204 20.41 -9.55 23.20
CA GLY A 204 19.85 -9.72 24.54
C GLY A 204 18.33 -9.84 24.48
N THR A 205 17.70 -9.86 25.65
CA THR A 205 16.26 -10.09 25.74
C THR A 205 15.50 -8.96 25.06
N PHE A 206 14.63 -9.32 24.14
CA PHE A 206 13.61 -8.41 23.61
C PHE A 206 12.86 -7.81 24.80
N PRO A 207 12.53 -6.50 24.80
CA PRO A 207 11.77 -5.91 25.90
C PRO A 207 10.55 -6.78 26.13
N GLU A 208 10.36 -7.27 27.36
CA GLU A 208 9.10 -7.88 27.74
C GLU A 208 8.04 -6.83 27.40
N PHE A 209 7.26 -7.09 26.37
CA PHE A 209 6.13 -6.23 26.09
C PHE A 209 5.33 -6.23 27.37
N TYR A 210 5.05 -5.04 27.91
CA TYR A 210 3.89 -4.91 28.75
C TYR A 210 2.68 -5.22 27.84
N ILE A 211 2.36 -6.51 27.71
CA ILE A 211 1.04 -6.95 27.31
C ILE A 211 0.17 -6.47 28.46
N SER A 212 -0.28 -5.23 28.38
CA SER A 212 -1.31 -4.71 29.28
C SER A 212 -2.61 -5.38 28.88
N SER A 213 -2.74 -6.67 29.21
CA SER A 213 -3.99 -7.21 29.69
C SER A 213 -4.33 -6.42 30.95
N ASP A 214 -5.54 -5.87 31.00
CA ASP A 214 -6.11 -5.11 32.11
C ASP A 214 -5.83 -3.60 32.13
N VAL A 215 -6.62 -2.87 31.33
CA VAL A 215 -7.36 -1.75 31.93
C VAL A 215 -8.72 -2.32 32.31
N GLN A 216 -8.82 -2.86 33.53
CA GLN A 216 -10.10 -2.97 34.21
C GLN A 216 -10.65 -1.55 34.30
N VAL A 217 -11.72 -1.29 33.54
CA VAL A 217 -12.60 -0.16 33.81
C VAL A 217 -13.25 -0.48 35.16
N HIS A 218 -12.61 -0.08 36.25
CA HIS A 218 -13.27 -0.02 37.54
C HIS A 218 -14.37 1.02 37.42
N GLY A 219 -15.61 0.54 37.55
CA GLY A 219 -16.78 1.38 37.58
C GLY A 219 -16.76 2.35 38.75
N VAL A 220 -17.36 3.51 38.49
CA VAL A 220 -18.17 4.26 39.44
C VAL A 220 -19.41 4.73 38.68
#